data_AF-A0A202DFN4-F1
#
_entry.id   AF-A0A202DFN4-F1
#
_cell.length_a   1.000
_cell.length_b   1.000
_cell.length_c   1.000
_cell.angle_alpha   90.00
_cell.angle_beta   90.00
_cell.angle_gamma   90.00
#
_symmetry.space_group_name_H-M   'P 1'
#
loop_
_entity.id
_entity.type
_entity.pdbx_description
1 polymer ?
#
loop_
_entity_poly.entity_id
_entity_poly.type
_entity_poly.pdbx_seq_one_letter_code
_entity_poly.pdbx_strand_id
1 'polypeptide(L)' 'NNIAAIALKRVNYDMFYNVIVKIVEASTEEILSRGVMGVSSELSSAKELRSEGCFSQAWSAATYIELVHELFEYAKQEK' A
#
# COMPACT_ATOMS: atom_id res chain seq x y z
N ASN A 1 5.49 3.18 1.13
CA ASN A 1 4.97 2.71 -0.17
C ASN A 1 3.57 3.23 -0.48
N ASN A 2 2.59 3.03 0.40
CA ASN A 2 1.18 3.37 0.11
C ASN A 2 0.94 4.86 -0.24
N ILE A 3 1.57 5.79 0.48
CA ILE A 3 1.52 7.24 0.15
C ILE A 3 2.01 7.51 -1.28
N ALA A 4 3.05 6.81 -1.73
CA ALA A 4 3.59 7.00 -3.08
C ALA A 4 2.57 6.55 -4.14
N ALA A 5 1.87 5.42 -3.92
CA ALA A 5 0.81 4.98 -4.82
C ALA A 5 -0.35 5.98 -4.91
N ILE A 6 -0.77 6.56 -3.77
CA ILE A 6 -1.79 7.63 -3.73
C ILE A 6 -1.32 8.84 -4.55
N ALA A 7 -0.07 9.28 -4.36
CA ALA A 7 0.48 10.42 -5.10
C ALA A 7 0.55 10.14 -6.62
N LEU A 8 1.02 8.95 -7.01
CA LEU A 8 1.09 8.54 -8.42
C LEU A 8 -0.29 8.50 -9.08
N LYS A 9 -1.30 7.96 -8.40
CA LYS A 9 -2.69 7.95 -8.88
C LYS A 9 -3.17 9.38 -9.17
N ARG A 10 -2.95 10.31 -8.22
CA ARG A 10 -3.38 11.71 -8.33
C ARG A 10 -2.63 12.49 -9.41
N VAL A 11 -1.38 12.11 -9.72
CA VAL A 11 -0.60 12.74 -10.81
C VAL A 11 -1.04 12.22 -12.17
N ASN A 12 -1.02 10.90 -12.39
CA ASN A 12 -1.46 10.27 -13.63
C ASN A 12 -1.69 8.77 -13.43
N TYR A 13 -2.94 8.38 -13.23
CA TYR A 13 -3.30 6.99 -12.97
C TYR A 13 -2.88 6.04 -14.10
N ASP A 14 -3.17 6.37 -15.36
CA ASP A 14 -2.92 5.46 -16.49
C ASP A 14 -1.42 5.24 -16.73
N MET A 15 -0.62 6.30 -16.62
CA MET A 15 0.84 6.21 -16.76
C MET A 15 1.47 5.32 -15.67
N PHE A 16 0.97 5.41 -14.45
CA PHE A 16 1.55 4.73 -13.29
C PHE A 16 0.81 3.46 -12.85
N TYR A 17 -0.22 3.03 -13.59
CA TYR A 17 -1.09 1.92 -13.25
C TYR A 17 -0.32 0.68 -12.77
N ASN A 18 0.65 0.21 -13.56
CA ASN A 18 1.45 -0.97 -13.23
C ASN A 18 2.29 -0.81 -11.95
N VAL A 19 2.76 0.40 -11.65
CA VAL A 19 3.53 0.69 -10.43
C VAL A 19 2.61 0.70 -9.22
N ILE A 20 1.43 1.33 -9.36
CA ILE A 20 0.40 1.38 -8.32
C ILE A 20 -0.06 -0.05 -7.97
N VAL A 21 -0.37 -0.88 -8.98
CA VAL A 21 -0.76 -2.29 -8.78
C VAL A 21 0.29 -3.05 -7.98
N LYS A 22 1.57 -2.95 -8.37
CA LYS A 22 2.66 -3.62 -7.63
C LYS A 22 2.77 -3.15 -6.18
N ILE A 23 2.55 -1.86 -5.91
CA ILE A 23 2.55 -1.34 -4.54
C ILE A 23 1.37 -1.93 -3.75
N VAL A 24 0.17 -1.96 -4.34
CA VAL A 24 -1.02 -2.52 -3.69
C VAL A 24 -0.81 -4.00 -3.39
N GLU A 25 -0.35 -4.79 -4.36
CA GLU A 25 -0.08 -6.23 -4.19
C GLU A 25 0.94 -6.48 -3.08
N ALA A 26 2.08 -5.77 -3.11
CA ALA A 26 3.12 -5.90 -2.10
C ALA A 26 2.63 -5.52 -0.71
N SER A 27 1.91 -4.39 -0.57
CA SER A 27 1.39 -3.94 0.72
C SER A 27 0.27 -4.84 1.25
N THR A 28 -0.55 -5.41 0.36
CA THR A 28 -1.62 -6.36 0.72
C THR A 28 -1.03 -7.67 1.25
N GLU A 29 -0.05 -8.23 0.53
CA GLU A 29 0.65 -9.44 0.97
C GLU A 29 1.41 -9.19 2.27
N GLU A 30 2.00 -8.01 2.44
CA GLU A 30 2.74 -7.68 3.65
C GLU A 30 1.83 -7.59 4.88
N ILE A 31 0.70 -6.87 4.79
CA ILE A 31 -0.20 -6.69 5.94
C ILE A 31 -1.03 -7.95 6.26
N LEU A 32 -1.38 -8.78 5.26
CA LEU A 32 -2.22 -9.96 5.47
C LEU A 32 -1.42 -11.23 5.79
N SER A 33 -0.24 -11.37 5.19
CA SER A 33 0.50 -12.64 5.17
C SER A 33 1.88 -12.55 5.83
N ARG A 34 2.38 -11.34 6.12
CA ARG A 34 3.73 -11.11 6.65
C ARG A 34 3.69 -10.20 7.89
N GLY A 35 4.83 -10.04 8.56
CA GLY A 35 4.92 -9.28 9.81
C GLY A 35 4.26 -9.98 11.01
N VAL A 36 3.62 -9.20 11.89
CA VAL A 36 2.95 -9.69 13.11
C VAL A 36 1.44 -9.53 12.96
N MET A 37 0.70 -10.65 12.91
CA MET A 37 -0.76 -10.74 13.07
C MET A 37 -1.59 -9.56 12.50
N GLY A 38 -1.50 -9.30 11.19
CA GLY A 38 -2.36 -8.29 10.56
C GLY A 38 -1.87 -6.85 10.71
N VAL A 39 -0.62 -6.64 11.13
CA VAL A 39 -0.01 -5.32 11.23
C VAL A 39 1.13 -5.20 10.22
N SER A 40 1.13 -4.08 9.51
CA SER A 40 2.16 -3.76 8.52
C SER A 40 3.45 -3.34 9.22
N SER A 41 4.58 -3.81 8.70
CA SER A 41 5.88 -3.36 9.15
C SER A 41 6.22 -1.97 8.60
N GLU A 42 7.23 -1.34 9.19
CA GLU A 42 7.71 -0.03 8.77
C GLU A 42 8.32 -0.09 7.37
N LEU A 43 9.12 -1.13 7.11
CA LEU A 43 9.87 -1.30 5.89
C LEU A 43 9.69 -2.72 5.36
N SER A 44 9.62 -2.84 4.04
CA SER A 44 9.69 -4.14 3.37
C SER A 44 10.72 -4.11 2.25
N SER A 45 11.49 -5.19 2.14
CA SER A 45 12.47 -5.35 1.07
C SER A 45 11.77 -5.36 -0.30
N ALA A 46 12.20 -4.50 -1.21
CA ALA A 46 11.65 -4.47 -2.58
C ALA A 46 11.94 -5.76 -3.38
N LYS A 47 12.96 -6.53 -2.98
CA LYS A 47 13.37 -7.78 -3.66
C LYS A 47 12.69 -9.01 -3.07
N GLU A 48 12.56 -9.07 -1.75
CA GLU A 48 12.17 -10.29 -1.03
C GLU A 48 10.84 -10.14 -0.26
N LEU A 49 10.31 -8.91 -0.19
CA LEU A 49 9.15 -8.52 0.62
C LEU A 49 9.31 -8.98 2.09
N ARG A 50 10.55 -8.95 2.59
CA ARG A 50 10.88 -9.24 3.98
C ARG A 50 10.54 -8.02 4.83
N SER A 51 9.74 -8.22 5.88
CA SER A 51 9.41 -7.19 6.87
C SER A 51 10.64 -6.83 7.70
N GLU A 52 10.92 -5.54 7.83
CA GLU A 52 12.07 -4.98 8.55
C GLU A 52 11.67 -3.73 9.33
N GLY A 53 12.50 -3.33 10.30
CA GLY A 53 12.20 -2.22 11.20
C GLY A 53 11.15 -2.59 12.25
N CYS A 54 10.20 -1.69 12.50
CA CYS A 54 9.08 -2.00 13.39
C CYS A 54 8.08 -2.95 12.71
N PHE A 55 7.83 -4.13 13.29
CA PHE A 55 6.89 -5.11 12.74
C PHE A 55 5.40 -4.77 12.92
N SER A 56 5.10 -3.72 13.70
CA SER A 56 3.74 -3.29 14.03
C SER A 56 3.65 -1.77 13.94
N GLN A 57 3.74 -1.25 12.71
CA GLN A 57 3.86 0.18 12.45
C GLN A 57 2.50 0.77 12.02
N ALA A 58 1.99 1.69 12.84
CA ALA A 58 0.64 2.23 12.68
C ALA A 58 0.43 3.07 11.41
N TRP A 59 1.46 3.78 10.95
CA TRP A 59 1.38 4.65 9.77
C TRP A 59 1.32 3.84 8.46
N SER A 60 2.06 2.73 8.34
CA SER A 60 2.01 1.80 7.21
C SER A 60 0.63 1.21 7.09
N ALA A 61 0.04 0.77 8.21
CA ALA A 61 -1.33 0.26 8.26
C ALA A 61 -2.36 1.35 7.90
N ALA A 62 -2.28 2.53 8.50
CA ALA A 62 -3.19 3.63 8.22
C ALA A 62 -3.12 4.09 6.75
N THR A 63 -1.92 4.19 6.18
CA THR A 63 -1.75 4.60 4.78
C THR A 63 -2.15 3.51 3.80
N TYR A 64 -2.11 2.24 4.19
CA TYR A 64 -2.70 1.15 3.40
C TYR A 64 -4.22 1.29 3.32
N ILE A 65 -4.89 1.56 4.45
CA ILE A 65 -6.34 1.82 4.49
C ILE A 65 -6.70 3.01 3.60
N GLU A 66 -5.95 4.11 3.70
CA GLU A 66 -6.15 5.29 2.85
C GLU A 66 -6.00 4.95 1.36
N LEU A 67 -5.00 4.14 1.00
CA LEU A 67 -4.81 3.69 -0.39
C LEU A 67 -6.00 2.87 -0.90
N VAL A 68 -6.55 1.99 -0.05
CA VAL A 68 -7.75 1.19 -0.39
C VAL A 68 -8.96 2.10 -0.62
N HIS A 69 -9.20 3.07 0.26
CA HIS A 69 -10.29 4.05 0.07
C HIS A 69 -10.09 4.87 -1.22
N GLU A 70 -8.86 5.33 -1.48
CA GLU A 70 -8.48 6.09 -2.68
C GLU A 70 -8.74 5.31 -3.98
N LEU A 71 -8.51 4.00 -4.00
CA LEU A 71 -8.67 3.18 -5.21
C LEU A 71 -10.10 2.62 -5.39
N PHE A 72 -10.79 2.27 -4.31
CA PHE A 72 -12.03 1.49 -4.39
C PHE A 72 -13.28 2.20 -3.87
N GLU A 73 -13.15 3.16 -2.96
CA GLU A 73 -14.30 3.87 -2.37
C GLU A 73 -14.53 5.22 -3.02
N TYR A 74 -13.50 6.06 -3.14
CA TYR A 74 -13.63 7.36 -3.82
C TYR A 74 -13.85 7.21 -5.33
N ALA A 75 -13.42 6.10 -5.94
CA ALA A 75 -13.75 5.76 -7.32
C ALA A 75 -15.27 5.57 -7.56
N LYS A 76 -16.07 5.35 -6.51
CA LYS A 76 -17.54 5.29 -6.60
C LYS A 76 -18.21 6.66 -6.52
N GLN A 77 -17.52 7.71 -6.07
CA GLN A 77 -18.09 9.05 -5.90
C GLN A 77 -17.89 9.94 -7.15
N GLU A 78 -16.95 9.59 -8.03
CA GLU A 78 -16.67 10.31 -9.28
C GLU A 78 -17.38 9.71 -10.52
N LYS A 79 -18.30 8.75 -10.33
CA LYS A 79 -19.20 8.22 -11.37
C LYS A 79 -20.61 8.72 -11.17
#